data_AF-A0A813KGT2-F1
#
_entry.id   AF-A0A813KGT2-F1
#
_cell.length_a   1.000
_cell.length_b   1.000
_cell.length_c   1.000
_cell.angle_alpha   90.00
_cell.angle_beta   90.00
_cell.angle_gamma   90.00
#
_symmetry.space_group_name_H-M   'P 1'
#
loop_
_entity.id
_entity.type
_entity.pdbx_description
1 polymer ?
#
loop_
_entity_poly.entity_id
_entity_poly.type
_entity_poly.pdbx_seq_one_letter_code
_entity_poly.pdbx_strand_id
1 'polypeptide(L)'
;AHWWDTKTWEEFEQRLKHRDRAEAALRKHFFIGLRARFEGRKVRYMVRSAERSVEHCDRNSGLPEGELWPPESRQAARELEEEAAKARATEPFPGAVDATLPNYAERPELDNPGIAIVRLLQLMTHLRTVHLYCIYCGCKYDSADDMDRNCPGITEEEHDE
;
A
#
# COMPACT_ATOMS: atom_id res chain seq x y z
N ALA A 1 12.72 -7.28 11.99
CA ALA A 1 12.67 -5.94 12.62
C ALA A 1 11.33 -5.30 12.25
N HIS A 2 10.81 -4.38 13.06
CA HIS A 2 9.62 -3.60 12.69
C HIS A 2 10.01 -2.18 12.33
N TRP A 3 9.23 -1.47 11.52
CA TRP A 3 9.59 -0.09 11.12
C TRP A 3 9.57 0.92 12.28
N TRP A 4 8.83 0.60 13.35
CA TRP A 4 8.81 1.35 14.61
C TRP A 4 9.92 0.95 15.58
N ASP A 5 10.79 0.02 15.19
CA ASP A 5 11.92 -0.43 16.00
C ASP A 5 13.06 0.61 15.88
N THR A 6 13.02 1.63 16.75
CA THR A 6 14.04 2.68 16.85
C THR A 6 14.86 2.50 18.12
N LYS A 7 16.10 2.99 18.12
CA LYS A 7 17.02 2.83 19.26
C LYS A 7 16.68 3.80 20.39
N THR A 8 16.03 4.91 20.06
CA THR A 8 15.63 5.93 21.02
C THR A 8 14.18 6.38 20.79
N TRP A 9 13.59 6.95 21.85
CA TRP A 9 12.27 7.59 21.79
C TRP A 9 12.27 8.83 20.90
N GLU A 10 13.38 9.56 20.86
CA GLU A 10 13.51 10.77 20.04
C GLU A 10 13.49 10.42 18.53
N GLU A 11 14.15 9.34 18.13
CA GLU A 11 14.06 8.79 16.77
C GLU A 11 12.62 8.34 16.43
N PHE A 12 11.94 7.70 17.37
CA PHE A 12 10.53 7.29 17.20
C PHE A 12 9.62 8.50 16.99
N GLU A 13 9.74 9.51 17.84
CA GLU A 13 8.92 10.72 17.79
C GLU A 13 9.18 11.52 16.50
N GLN A 14 10.44 11.61 16.06
CA GLN A 14 10.79 12.23 14.78
C GLN A 14 10.18 11.48 13.60
N ARG A 15 10.26 10.14 13.57
CA ARG A 15 9.60 9.31 12.55
C ARG A 15 8.09 9.46 12.56
N LEU A 16 7.47 9.55 13.73
CA LEU A 16 6.03 9.75 13.88
C LEU A 16 5.60 11.13 13.36
N LYS A 17 6.29 12.21 13.76
CA LYS A 17 6.05 13.57 13.25
C LYS A 17 6.25 13.66 11.74
N HIS A 18 7.27 12.98 11.21
CA HIS A 18 7.49 12.90 9.77
C HIS A 18 6.34 12.16 9.08
N ARG A 19 5.88 11.04 9.64
CA ARG A 19 4.71 10.31 9.12
C ARG A 19 3.44 11.16 9.14
N ASP A 20 3.18 11.89 10.23
CA ASP A 20 2.00 12.75 10.35
C ASP A 20 2.06 13.93 9.36
N ARG A 21 3.24 14.54 9.16
CA ARG A 21 3.45 15.59 8.15
C ARG A 21 3.29 15.04 6.74
N ALA A 22 3.89 13.89 6.45
CA ALA A 22 3.76 13.22 5.16
C ALA A 22 2.28 12.89 4.89
N GLU A 23 1.58 12.29 5.86
CA GLU A 23 0.16 11.95 5.75
C GLU A 23 -0.73 13.19 5.60
N ALA A 24 -0.45 14.29 6.32
CA ALA A 24 -1.16 15.55 6.18
C ALA A 24 -0.92 16.21 4.81
N ALA A 25 0.32 16.21 4.31
CA ALA A 25 0.66 16.70 2.98
C ALA A 25 -0.02 15.85 1.91
N LEU A 26 0.10 14.51 2.01
CA LEU A 26 -0.56 13.54 1.16
C LEU A 26 -2.05 13.80 1.12
N ARG A 27 -2.76 13.84 2.26
CA ARG A 27 -4.20 14.15 2.31
C ARG A 27 -4.53 15.50 1.66
N LYS A 28 -3.80 16.57 1.98
CA LYS A 28 -4.10 17.92 1.48
C LYS A 28 -3.96 18.02 -0.04
N HIS A 29 -2.89 17.48 -0.61
CA HIS A 29 -2.64 17.54 -2.05
C HIS A 29 -3.47 16.52 -2.83
N PHE A 30 -3.64 15.29 -2.32
CA PHE A 30 -4.45 14.27 -2.98
C PHE A 30 -5.93 14.65 -3.09
N PHE A 31 -6.59 15.11 -2.01
CA PHE A 31 -8.04 15.35 -2.07
C PHE A 31 -8.43 16.52 -3.01
N ILE A 32 -7.50 17.44 -3.30
CA ILE A 32 -7.69 18.57 -4.20
C ILE A 32 -7.47 18.17 -5.67
N GLY A 33 -6.39 17.43 -5.97
CA GLY A 33 -6.06 17.04 -7.35
C GLY A 33 -6.92 15.90 -7.89
N LEU A 34 -7.17 14.87 -7.07
CA LEU A 34 -7.77 13.63 -7.54
C LEU A 34 -9.29 13.77 -7.80
N ARG A 35 -10.02 14.61 -7.06
CA ARG A 35 -11.47 14.84 -7.29
C ARG A 35 -11.79 15.36 -8.70
N ALA A 36 -10.81 15.97 -9.39
CA ALA A 36 -10.99 16.58 -10.69
C ALA A 36 -10.88 15.58 -11.87
N ARG A 37 -10.17 14.46 -11.72
CA ARG A 37 -9.92 13.49 -12.81
C ARG A 37 -9.69 12.07 -12.29
N PHE A 38 -10.75 11.32 -12.01
CA PHE A 38 -10.60 9.87 -11.84
C PHE A 38 -10.92 9.12 -13.11
N GLU A 39 -9.87 8.61 -13.76
CA GLU A 39 -9.95 7.37 -14.51
C GLU A 39 -9.73 6.23 -13.52
N GLY A 40 -10.79 5.64 -12.95
CA GLY A 40 -10.71 4.59 -11.92
C GLY A 40 -9.84 3.36 -12.29
N ARG A 41 -9.46 3.20 -13.57
CA ARG A 41 -8.45 2.22 -14.01
C ARG A 41 -7.03 2.59 -13.60
N LYS A 42 -6.65 3.87 -13.69
CA LYS A 42 -5.30 4.36 -13.37
C LYS A 42 -5.00 4.17 -11.89
N VAL A 43 -5.92 4.56 -11.01
CA VAL A 43 -5.72 4.43 -9.56
C VAL A 43 -5.70 2.98 -9.11
N ARG A 44 -6.51 2.10 -9.72
CA ARG A 44 -6.42 0.65 -9.52
C ARG A 44 -5.04 0.10 -9.86
N TYR A 45 -4.48 0.49 -11.01
CA TYR A 45 -3.14 0.11 -11.41
C TYR A 45 -2.09 0.61 -10.40
N MET A 46 -2.19 1.87 -9.98
CA MET A 46 -1.24 2.46 -9.03
C MET A 46 -1.27 1.79 -7.66
N VAL A 47 -2.44 1.43 -7.14
CA VAL A 47 -2.55 0.66 -5.88
C VAL A 47 -1.76 -0.64 -6.01
N ARG A 48 -1.99 -1.42 -7.08
CA ARG A 48 -1.29 -2.70 -7.28
C ARG A 48 0.21 -2.53 -7.46
N SER A 49 0.64 -1.47 -8.14
CA SER A 49 2.06 -1.15 -8.29
C SER A 49 2.69 -0.81 -6.94
N ALA A 50 2.04 0.05 -6.15
CA ALA A 50 2.51 0.45 -4.83
C ALA A 50 2.55 -0.71 -3.83
N GLU A 51 1.58 -1.63 -3.85
CA GLU A 51 1.61 -2.86 -3.02
C GLU A 51 2.83 -3.72 -3.32
N ARG A 52 3.17 -3.90 -4.60
CA ARG A 52 4.38 -4.64 -4.99
C ARG A 52 5.65 -3.93 -4.59
N SER A 53 5.70 -2.60 -4.70
CA SER A 53 6.82 -1.80 -4.20
C SER A 53 6.99 -1.96 -2.70
N VAL A 54 5.89 -1.95 -1.93
CA VAL A 54 5.93 -2.16 -0.47
C VAL A 54 6.48 -3.55 -0.17
N GLU A 55 5.93 -4.60 -0.79
CA GLU A 55 6.43 -5.96 -0.62
C GLU A 55 7.92 -6.06 -0.95
N HIS A 56 8.35 -5.49 -2.07
CA HIS A 56 9.75 -5.52 -2.49
C HIS A 56 10.66 -4.82 -1.47
N CYS A 57 10.30 -3.61 -1.05
CA CYS A 57 11.08 -2.84 -0.09
C CYS A 57 11.09 -3.49 1.31
N ASP A 58 9.98 -4.07 1.74
CA ASP A 58 9.87 -4.81 3.00
C ASP A 58 10.77 -6.05 2.99
N ARG A 59 10.72 -6.86 1.93
CA ARG A 59 11.60 -8.03 1.77
C ARG A 59 13.07 -7.63 1.81
N ASN A 60 13.46 -6.58 1.07
CA ASN A 60 14.83 -6.09 1.04
C ASN A 60 15.30 -5.54 2.38
N SER A 61 14.37 -5.00 3.18
CA SER A 61 14.65 -4.45 4.52
C SER A 61 14.52 -5.48 5.64
N GLY A 62 14.16 -6.74 5.31
CA GLY A 62 13.92 -7.81 6.30
C GLY A 62 12.72 -7.54 7.21
N LEU A 63 11.75 -6.76 6.74
CA LEU A 63 10.48 -6.55 7.43
C LEU A 63 9.55 -7.74 7.15
N PRO A 64 8.75 -8.18 8.14
CA PRO A 64 7.79 -9.26 7.95
C PRO A 64 6.66 -8.85 7.00
N GLU A 65 5.89 -9.84 6.54
CA GLU A 65 4.70 -9.59 5.70
C GLU A 65 3.73 -8.63 6.41
N GLY A 66 3.26 -7.61 5.69
CA GLY A 66 2.39 -6.57 6.23
C GLY A 66 0.99 -6.56 5.60
N GLU A 67 0.05 -5.84 6.22
CA GLU A 67 -1.31 -5.62 5.67
C GLU A 67 -1.29 -4.85 4.33
N LEU A 68 -0.22 -4.10 4.09
CA LEU A 68 -0.01 -3.31 2.88
C LEU A 68 0.55 -4.13 1.70
N TRP A 69 0.93 -5.40 1.92
CA TRP A 69 1.35 -6.29 0.84
C TRP A 69 0.17 -6.65 -0.07
N PRO A 70 0.43 -7.07 -1.32
CA PRO A 70 -0.60 -7.62 -2.18
C PRO A 70 -1.34 -8.76 -1.44
N PRO A 71 -2.68 -8.78 -1.43
CA PRO A 71 -3.44 -9.81 -0.73
C PRO A 71 -2.99 -11.23 -1.05
N GLU A 72 -2.70 -11.51 -2.33
CA GLU A 72 -2.21 -12.79 -2.85
C GLU A 72 -0.81 -13.20 -2.34
N SER A 73 0.00 -12.22 -1.91
CA SER A 73 1.34 -12.45 -1.38
C SER A 73 1.32 -12.80 0.11
N ARG A 74 0.21 -12.54 0.83
CA ARG A 74 0.13 -12.73 2.29
C ARG A 74 -0.20 -14.17 2.67
N GLN A 75 0.50 -14.70 3.68
CA GLN A 75 0.26 -16.05 4.20
C GLN A 75 -1.19 -16.24 4.69
N ALA A 76 -1.75 -15.29 5.43
CA ALA A 76 -3.14 -15.37 5.92
C ALA A 76 -4.19 -15.51 4.80
N ALA A 77 -3.95 -14.93 3.62
CA ALA A 77 -4.85 -15.08 2.49
C ALA A 77 -4.79 -16.49 1.90
N ARG A 78 -3.60 -17.10 1.87
CA ARG A 78 -3.40 -18.49 1.43
C ARG A 78 -4.03 -19.49 2.39
N GLU A 79 -3.91 -19.25 3.70
CA GLU A 79 -4.53 -20.08 4.73
C GLU A 79 -6.07 -20.07 4.62
N LEU A 80 -6.68 -18.89 4.44
CA LEU A 80 -8.11 -18.76 4.19
C LEU A 80 -8.55 -19.49 2.90
N GLU A 81 -7.76 -19.41 1.83
CA GLU A 81 -8.03 -20.10 0.58
C GLU A 81 -7.93 -21.63 0.75
N GLU A 82 -6.93 -22.11 1.48
CA GLU A 82 -6.74 -23.53 1.79
C GLU A 82 -7.86 -24.09 2.67
N GLU A 83 -8.28 -23.36 3.71
CA GLU A 83 -9.42 -23.73 4.56
C GLU A 83 -10.72 -23.82 3.77
N ALA A 84 -10.97 -22.86 2.88
CA ALA A 84 -12.12 -22.89 2.00
C ALA A 84 -12.06 -24.06 1.00
N ALA A 85 -10.88 -24.37 0.45
CA ALA A 85 -10.68 -25.53 -0.42
C ALA A 85 -10.96 -26.85 0.32
N LYS A 86 -10.52 -26.98 1.58
CA LYS A 86 -10.82 -28.13 2.44
C LYS A 86 -12.32 -28.24 2.74
N ALA A 87 -13.00 -27.14 3.04
CA ALA A 87 -14.46 -27.12 3.26
C ALA A 87 -15.22 -27.62 2.03
N ARG A 88 -14.83 -27.17 0.82
CA ARG A 88 -15.41 -27.64 -0.45
C ARG A 88 -15.18 -29.13 -0.71
N ALA A 89 -14.00 -29.65 -0.35
CA ALA A 89 -13.69 -31.07 -0.52
C ALA A 89 -14.49 -31.98 0.43
N THR A 90 -15.07 -31.43 1.50
CA THR A 90 -15.76 -32.19 2.55
C THR A 90 -17.29 -32.17 2.42
N GLU A 91 -17.87 -31.28 1.59
CA GLU A 91 -19.33 -31.10 1.42
C GLU A 91 -19.83 -31.61 0.04
N PRO A 92 -20.53 -32.77 -0.06
CA PRO A 92 -21.05 -33.29 -1.32
C PRO A 92 -22.43 -32.74 -1.72
N PHE A 93 -23.00 -31.76 -1.01
CA PHE A 93 -24.41 -31.41 -1.19
C PHE A 93 -24.67 -30.40 -2.33
N PRO A 94 -25.51 -30.76 -3.33
CA PRO A 94 -25.91 -29.84 -4.39
C PRO A 94 -26.93 -28.84 -3.80
N GLY A 95 -26.46 -27.64 -3.49
CA GLY A 95 -27.30 -26.54 -3.00
C GLY A 95 -26.66 -25.64 -1.94
N ALA A 96 -25.47 -25.98 -1.44
CA ALA A 96 -24.78 -25.17 -0.45
C ALA A 96 -23.96 -24.05 -1.11
N VAL A 97 -24.56 -22.86 -1.10
CA VAL A 97 -23.98 -21.52 -1.15
C VAL A 97 -23.03 -21.19 -2.32
N ASP A 98 -23.32 -20.05 -2.94
CA ASP A 98 -22.39 -19.26 -3.73
C ASP A 98 -21.20 -18.84 -2.83
N ALA A 99 -20.32 -19.80 -2.54
CA ALA A 99 -19.03 -19.54 -1.92
C ALA A 99 -18.11 -18.99 -3.01
N THR A 100 -18.46 -17.85 -3.61
CA THR A 100 -17.50 -17.08 -4.38
C THR A 100 -16.43 -16.66 -3.38
N LEU A 101 -15.32 -17.40 -3.36
CA LEU A 101 -14.10 -16.94 -2.73
C LEU A 101 -13.83 -15.51 -3.21
N PRO A 102 -13.30 -14.61 -2.36
CA PRO A 102 -12.80 -13.34 -2.85
C PRO A 102 -11.72 -13.64 -3.89
N ASN A 103 -12.00 -13.40 -5.17
CA ASN A 103 -10.97 -13.39 -6.18
C ASN A 103 -10.09 -12.17 -5.90
N TYR A 104 -9.03 -12.37 -5.11
CA TYR A 104 -8.08 -11.32 -4.74
C TYR A 104 -7.40 -10.69 -5.97
N ALA A 105 -7.46 -11.33 -7.15
CA ALA A 105 -7.01 -10.72 -8.40
C ALA A 105 -8.03 -9.74 -8.99
N GLU A 106 -9.33 -9.86 -8.71
CA GLU A 106 -10.36 -8.94 -9.22
C GLU A 106 -10.43 -7.65 -8.42
N ARG A 107 -10.31 -7.72 -7.09
CA ARG A 107 -10.31 -6.55 -6.18
C ARG A 107 -11.43 -5.53 -6.45
N PRO A 108 -12.72 -5.94 -6.44
CA PRO A 108 -13.85 -5.05 -6.72
C PRO A 108 -13.94 -3.87 -5.75
N GLU A 109 -13.35 -3.98 -4.55
CA GLU A 109 -13.27 -2.87 -3.59
C GLU A 109 -12.52 -1.66 -4.15
N LEU A 110 -11.58 -1.89 -5.08
CA LEU A 110 -10.84 -0.81 -5.74
C LEU A 110 -11.62 -0.15 -6.88
N ASP A 111 -12.79 -0.67 -7.26
CA ASP A 111 -13.68 -0.01 -8.22
C ASP A 111 -14.32 1.23 -7.61
N ASN A 112 -14.44 1.26 -6.28
CA ASN A 112 -14.79 2.47 -5.54
C ASN A 112 -13.56 3.40 -5.48
N PRO A 113 -13.60 4.57 -6.13
CA PRO A 113 -12.47 5.49 -6.12
C PRO A 113 -12.07 5.90 -4.69
N GLY A 114 -13.03 6.14 -3.80
CA GLY A 114 -12.74 6.53 -2.41
C GLY A 114 -11.89 5.50 -1.67
N ILE A 115 -12.21 4.22 -1.81
CA ILE A 115 -11.46 3.12 -1.18
C ILE A 115 -10.07 2.99 -1.83
N ALA A 116 -10.01 2.98 -3.15
CA ALA A 116 -8.75 2.85 -3.88
C ALA A 116 -7.78 3.99 -3.56
N ILE A 117 -8.29 5.21 -3.41
CA ILE A 117 -7.51 6.40 -3.02
C ILE A 117 -6.93 6.23 -1.62
N VAL A 118 -7.78 5.90 -0.64
CA VAL A 118 -7.33 5.76 0.74
C VAL A 118 -6.26 4.67 0.83
N ARG A 119 -6.44 3.56 0.10
CA ARG A 119 -5.44 2.50 0.01
C ARG A 119 -4.13 2.98 -0.61
N LEU A 120 -4.19 3.70 -1.73
CA LEU A 120 -3.00 4.27 -2.38
C LEU A 120 -2.25 5.22 -1.45
N LEU A 121 -2.97 6.08 -0.73
CA LEU A 121 -2.41 7.00 0.25
C LEU A 121 -1.66 6.27 1.37
N GLN A 122 -2.25 5.21 1.92
CA GLN A 122 -1.59 4.39 2.95
C GLN A 122 -0.28 3.77 2.43
N LEU A 123 -0.31 3.24 1.21
CA LEU A 123 0.85 2.62 0.56
C LEU A 123 1.97 3.63 0.31
N MET A 124 1.63 4.79 -0.27
CA MET A 124 2.60 5.85 -0.54
C MET A 124 3.19 6.42 0.75
N THR A 125 2.37 6.60 1.78
CA THR A 125 2.84 7.02 3.12
C THR A 125 3.86 6.02 3.65
N HIS A 126 3.56 4.72 3.57
CA HIS A 126 4.46 3.68 4.03
C HIS A 126 5.79 3.68 3.26
N LEU A 127 5.73 3.71 1.92
CA LEU A 127 6.92 3.76 1.07
C LEU A 127 7.80 4.96 1.41
N ARG A 128 7.23 6.16 1.56
CA ARG A 128 8.01 7.37 1.83
C ARG A 128 8.54 7.46 3.25
N THR A 129 7.82 6.92 4.24
CA THR A 129 8.17 7.12 5.66
C THR A 129 9.00 5.97 6.24
N VAL A 130 8.74 4.74 5.79
CA VAL A 130 9.46 3.53 6.24
C VAL A 130 10.65 3.24 5.35
N HIS A 131 10.43 3.33 4.03
CA HIS A 131 11.44 2.93 3.04
C HIS A 131 12.20 4.07 2.41
N LEU A 132 11.79 5.32 2.68
CA LEU A 132 12.29 6.50 1.99
C LEU A 132 12.27 6.29 0.47
N TYR A 133 11.18 5.73 -0.05
CA TYR A 133 11.01 5.39 -1.46
C TYR A 133 9.91 6.23 -2.09
N CYS A 134 10.16 6.77 -3.29
CA CYS A 134 9.12 7.42 -4.10
C CYS A 134 8.76 6.52 -5.28
N ILE A 135 7.47 6.19 -5.41
CA ILE A 135 6.95 5.35 -6.49
C ILE A 135 7.05 6.00 -7.87
N TYR A 136 6.98 7.33 -7.95
CA TYR A 136 7.07 8.06 -9.21
C TYR A 136 8.53 8.20 -9.69
N CYS A 137 9.44 8.53 -8.78
CA CYS A 137 10.87 8.57 -9.11
C CYS A 137 11.47 7.18 -9.34
N GLY A 138 10.86 6.14 -8.78
CA GLY A 138 11.35 4.77 -8.85
C GLY A 138 12.62 4.52 -8.04
N CYS A 139 12.99 5.40 -7.11
CA CYS A 139 14.23 5.33 -6.34
C CYS A 139 14.01 5.45 -4.82
N LYS A 140 15.01 4.96 -4.08
CA LYS A 140 15.12 5.09 -2.63
C LYS A 140 16.10 6.22 -2.30
N TYR A 141 15.78 6.98 -1.26
CA TYR A 141 16.56 8.09 -0.73
C TYR A 141 17.30 7.66 0.54
N ASP A 142 18.40 8.34 0.84
CA ASP A 142 19.26 8.01 1.97
C ASP A 142 18.69 8.53 3.31
N SER A 143 17.91 9.62 3.26
CA SER A 143 17.27 10.22 4.43
C SER A 143 15.97 10.94 4.06
N ALA A 144 15.18 11.31 5.08
CA ALA A 144 13.99 12.12 4.87
C ALA A 144 14.32 13.52 4.29
N ASP A 145 15.41 14.13 4.74
CA ASP A 145 15.88 15.43 4.23
C ASP A 145 16.38 15.33 2.78
N ASP A 146 17.02 14.21 2.43
CA ASP A 146 17.39 13.90 1.04
C ASP A 146 16.15 13.78 0.14
N MET A 147 15.13 13.05 0.60
CA MET A 147 13.85 12.97 -0.11
C MET A 147 13.17 14.32 -0.26
N ASP A 148 13.12 15.14 0.78
CA ASP A 148 12.45 16.46 0.74
C ASP A 148 13.15 17.43 -0.22
N ARG A 149 14.46 17.27 -0.44
CA ARG A 149 15.25 18.12 -1.35
C ARG A 149 15.23 17.63 -2.80
N ASN A 150 15.20 16.31 -3.00
CA ASN A 150 15.43 15.70 -4.31
C ASN A 150 14.19 15.05 -4.92
N CYS A 151 13.11 14.86 -4.16
CA CYS A 151 11.83 14.40 -4.71
C CYS A 151 11.00 15.60 -5.17
N PRO A 152 10.58 15.68 -6.45
CA PRO A 152 9.79 16.79 -6.98
C PRO A 152 8.50 17.03 -6.20
N GLY A 153 7.93 15.96 -5.65
CA GLY A 153 6.78 16.07 -4.77
C GLY A 153 6.18 14.73 -4.38
N ILE A 154 4.88 14.72 -4.12
CA ILE A 154 4.11 13.58 -3.66
C ILE A 154 3.01 13.16 -4.64
N THR A 155 2.70 13.96 -5.66
CA THR A 155 1.75 13.58 -6.71
C THR A 155 2.45 13.27 -8.02
N GLU A 156 1.78 12.55 -8.91
CA GLU A 156 2.34 12.20 -10.22
C GLU A 156 2.64 13.46 -11.05
N GLU A 157 1.76 14.47 -10.99
CA GLU A 157 1.88 15.70 -11.76
C GLU A 157 3.13 16.51 -11.42
N GLU A 158 3.61 16.40 -10.17
CA GLU A 158 4.85 17.05 -9.73
C GLU A 158 6.09 16.38 -10.35
N HIS A 159 5.94 15.19 -10.96
CA HIS A 159 7.00 14.42 -11.60
C HIS A 159 6.87 14.35 -13.13
N ASP A 160 5.84 14.97 -13.73
CA ASP A 160 5.55 14.96 -15.18
C ASP A 160 6.28 16.09 -15.95
N GLU A 161 7.59 16.27 -15.74
CA GLU A 161 8.49 17.17 -16.51
C GLU A 161 9.51 16.39 -17.35
#